data_AF-A0A258D002-F1
#
_entry.id   AF-A0A258D002-F1
#
_cell.length_a   1.000
_cell.length_b   1.000
_cell.length_c   1.000
_cell.angle_alpha   90.00
_cell.angle_beta   90.00
_cell.angle_gamma   90.00
#
_symmetry.space_group_name_H-M   'P 1'
#
loop_
_entity.id
_entity.type
_entity.pdbx_description
1 polymer ?
#
loop_
_entity_poly.entity_id
_entity_poly.type
_entity_poly.pdbx_seq_one_letter_code
_entity_poly.pdbx_strand_id
1 'polypeptide(L)'
;MDLGATICRPKAPLCDRCPVSRFCAALTTGAPEAYPRKTAKADRPRRFGVAYVVTRGREVALVRRPGKGLLGGMLALPTGDWGAKALEAPPVAADWRPMGEIEHVFTHFSLTLRVMRAEGGDFEGAIWTPAEEAGEGLPSVFLKALRQGMERLL
;
A
#
# COMPACT_ATOMS: atom_id res chain seq x y z
N MET A 1 30.44 -1.11 7.33
CA MET A 1 29.73 -0.25 8.31
C MET A 1 28.64 -1.14 8.91
N ASP A 2 28.89 -1.86 10.01
CA ASP A 2 28.10 -3.09 10.33
C ASP A 2 27.65 -3.23 11.78
N LEU A 3 28.08 -2.31 12.66
CA LEU A 3 27.81 -2.42 14.10
C LEU A 3 26.32 -2.40 14.41
N GLY A 4 25.53 -1.54 13.76
CA GLY A 4 24.08 -1.43 14.00
C GLY A 4 23.26 -2.61 13.47
N ALA A 5 23.78 -3.34 12.48
CA ALA A 5 23.10 -4.51 11.93
C ALA A 5 23.37 -5.79 12.74
N THR A 6 24.58 -5.92 13.27
CA THR A 6 25.07 -7.17 13.88
C THR A 6 25.20 -7.13 15.40
N ILE A 7 25.53 -5.98 16.00
CA ILE A 7 25.84 -5.84 17.43
C ILE A 7 24.85 -4.91 18.15
N CYS A 8 24.82 -3.63 17.76
CA CYS A 8 23.96 -2.59 18.34
C CYS A 8 22.56 -2.64 17.71
N ARG A 9 21.88 -3.77 17.90
CA ARG A 9 20.59 -4.07 17.28
C ARG A 9 19.43 -3.36 18.02
N PRO A 10 18.31 -3.03 17.33
CA PRO A 10 17.16 -2.39 17.96
C PRO A 10 16.48 -3.19 19.08
N LYS A 11 16.69 -4.52 19.12
CA LYS A 11 16.23 -5.42 20.18
C LYS A 11 17.39 -6.33 20.57
N ALA A 12 17.55 -6.57 21.88
CA ALA A 12 18.60 -7.42 22.43
C ALA A 12 20.01 -7.10 21.86
N PRO A 13 20.54 -5.88 22.08
CA PRO A 13 21.88 -5.53 21.61
C PRO A 13 22.95 -6.43 22.28
N LEU A 14 23.97 -6.84 21.53
CA LEU A 14 25.07 -7.66 22.02
C LEU A 14 26.16 -6.78 22.65
N CYS A 15 25.80 -6.09 23.73
CA CYS A 15 26.66 -5.08 24.37
C CYS A 15 27.97 -5.67 24.92
N ASP A 16 27.96 -6.93 25.32
CA ASP A 16 29.13 -7.73 25.75
C ASP A 16 30.17 -7.90 24.63
N ARG A 17 29.71 -7.94 23.37
CA ARG A 17 30.56 -8.08 22.17
C ARG A 17 30.85 -6.75 21.49
N CYS A 18 30.35 -5.65 22.03
CA CYS A 18 30.44 -4.36 21.38
C CYS A 18 31.85 -3.76 21.54
N PRO A 19 32.61 -3.53 20.44
CA PRO A 19 33.98 -3.01 20.52
C PRO A 19 34.07 -1.56 21.03
N VAL A 20 32.93 -0.88 21.12
CA VAL A 20 32.81 0.51 21.61
C VAL A 20 31.99 0.60 22.90
N SER A 21 31.72 -0.53 23.58
CA SER A 21 30.93 -0.57 24.82
C SER A 21 31.46 0.38 25.89
N ARG A 22 32.79 0.51 26.02
CA ARG A 22 33.47 1.44 26.94
C ARG A 22 33.14 2.92 26.71
N PHE A 23 32.66 3.27 25.52
CA PHE A 23 32.27 4.63 25.15
C PHE A 23 30.74 4.79 25.03
N CYS A 24 29.97 3.75 25.34
CA CYS A 24 28.54 3.73 25.12
C CYS A 24 27.78 4.33 26.32
N ALA A 25 27.35 5.58 26.20
CA ALA A 25 26.50 6.22 27.22
C ALA A 25 25.15 5.52 27.40
N ALA A 26 24.64 4.78 26.40
CA ALA A 26 23.40 4.01 26.56
C ALA A 26 23.61 2.77 27.44
N LEU A 27 24.78 2.14 27.38
CA LEU A 27 25.11 0.98 28.22
C LEU A 27 25.20 1.37 29.70
N THR A 28 25.73 2.56 30.02
CA THR A 28 25.82 3.04 31.40
C THR A 28 24.46 3.28 32.07
N THR A 29 23.39 3.42 31.28
CA THR A 29 22.02 3.53 31.80
C THR A 29 21.42 2.19 32.23
N GLY A 30 22.09 1.06 31.93
CA GLY A 30 21.55 -0.28 32.13
C GLY A 30 20.44 -0.69 31.15
N ALA A 31 19.98 0.22 30.29
CA ALA A 31 18.90 -0.01 29.33
C ALA A 31 19.26 0.49 27.91
N PRO A 32 20.31 -0.07 27.27
CA PRO A 32 20.74 0.38 25.94
C PRO A 32 19.65 0.22 24.86
N GLU A 33 18.75 -0.76 25.02
CA GLU A 33 17.60 -0.99 24.13
C GLU A 33 16.48 0.07 24.24
N ALA A 34 16.50 0.91 25.27
CA ALA A 34 15.63 2.08 25.35
C ALA A 34 16.03 3.18 24.35
N TYR A 35 17.18 3.00 23.67
CA TYR A 35 17.73 3.95 22.71
C TYR A 35 17.72 3.39 21.27
N PRO A 36 17.48 4.26 20.26
CA PRO A 36 17.04 5.63 20.41
C PRO A 36 15.61 5.69 20.97
N ARG A 37 15.36 6.63 21.90
CA ARG A 37 14.00 6.87 22.41
C ARG A 37 13.14 7.31 21.25
N LYS A 38 12.19 6.48 20.86
CA LYS A 38 11.26 6.79 19.78
C LYS A 38 10.30 7.85 20.30
N THR A 39 10.30 9.02 19.67
CA THR A 39 9.22 9.99 19.84
C THR A 39 7.91 9.32 19.44
N ALA A 40 6.83 9.59 20.19
CA ALA A 40 5.49 9.19 19.77
C ALA A 40 5.26 9.69 18.34
N LYS A 41 4.88 8.80 17.42
CA LYS A 41 4.56 9.22 16.05
C LYS A 41 3.29 10.04 16.11
N ALA A 42 3.31 11.22 15.47
CA ALA A 42 2.10 12.01 15.25
C ALA A 42 1.06 11.17 14.49
N ASP A 43 -0.22 11.50 14.69
CA ASP A 43 -1.30 10.85 13.96
C ASP A 43 -1.06 10.97 12.45
N ARG A 44 -1.07 9.82 11.80
CA ARG A 44 -0.83 9.71 10.38
C ARG A 44 -2.10 10.17 9.64
N PRO A 45 -2.00 11.09 8.66
CA PRO A 45 -3.16 11.48 7.86
C PRO A 45 -3.86 10.27 7.26
N ARG A 46 -5.20 10.26 7.32
CA ARG A 46 -6.04 9.26 6.67
C ARG A 46 -6.58 9.81 5.36
N ARG A 47 -6.48 9.03 4.30
CA ARG A 47 -7.05 9.30 2.99
C ARG A 47 -8.07 8.24 2.63
N PHE A 48 -8.99 8.59 1.76
CA PHE A 48 -10.06 7.76 1.28
C PHE A 48 -10.09 7.81 -0.25
N GLY A 49 -10.52 6.72 -0.86
CA GLY A 49 -10.71 6.63 -2.31
C GLY A 49 -11.61 5.46 -2.69
N VAL A 50 -11.89 5.35 -3.99
CA VAL A 50 -12.65 4.24 -4.57
C VAL A 50 -11.79 3.58 -5.63
N ALA A 51 -11.67 2.26 -5.57
CA ALA A 51 -11.06 1.43 -6.59
C ALA A 51 -12.14 0.70 -7.38
N TYR A 52 -12.02 0.74 -8.71
CA TYR A 52 -13.00 0.19 -9.63
C TYR A 52 -12.44 -1.05 -10.31
N VAL A 53 -13.08 -2.20 -10.10
CA VAL A 53 -12.77 -3.45 -10.78
C VAL A 53 -13.76 -3.61 -11.93
N VAL A 54 -13.33 -3.25 -13.14
CA VAL A 54 -14.10 -3.49 -14.36
C VAL A 54 -13.70 -4.84 -14.92
N THR A 55 -14.65 -5.76 -15.06
CA THR A 55 -14.42 -7.06 -15.69
C THR A 55 -15.07 -7.15 -17.05
N ARG A 56 -14.45 -7.91 -17.95
CA ARG A 56 -15.03 -8.33 -19.23
C ARG A 56 -14.62 -9.77 -19.49
N GLY A 57 -15.56 -10.71 -19.39
CA GLY A 57 -15.22 -12.14 -19.44
C GLY A 57 -14.19 -12.52 -18.36
N ARG A 58 -13.03 -13.03 -18.79
CA ARG A 58 -11.90 -13.41 -17.90
C ARG A 58 -10.83 -12.32 -17.76
N GLU A 59 -11.09 -11.11 -18.26
CA GLU A 59 -10.17 -9.98 -18.19
C GLU A 59 -10.64 -8.96 -17.15
N VAL A 60 -9.67 -8.22 -16.61
CA VAL A 60 -9.88 -7.02 -15.79
C VAL A 60 -9.19 -5.84 -16.45
N ALA A 61 -9.82 -4.67 -16.41
CA ALA A 61 -9.22 -3.45 -16.92
C ALA A 61 -8.27 -2.84 -15.88
N LEU A 62 -7.01 -2.66 -16.27
CA LEU A 62 -6.01 -1.89 -15.54
C LEU A 62 -5.79 -0.53 -16.20
N VAL A 63 -5.12 0.38 -15.51
CA VAL A 63 -4.67 1.68 -16.06
C VAL A 63 -3.22 1.94 -15.69
N ARG A 64 -2.52 2.76 -16.47
CA ARG A 64 -1.21 3.29 -16.09
C ARG A 64 -1.42 4.59 -15.32
N ARG A 65 -0.92 4.67 -14.07
CA ARG A 65 -0.94 5.95 -13.32
C ARG A 65 -0.07 6.99 -14.02
N PRO A 66 -0.36 8.30 -13.88
CA PRO A 66 0.51 9.37 -14.37
C PRO A 66 1.95 9.18 -13.92
N GLY A 67 2.93 9.54 -14.74
CA GLY A 67 4.35 9.30 -14.44
C GLY A 67 4.89 10.02 -13.20
N LYS A 68 4.21 11.07 -12.73
CA LYS A 68 4.57 11.83 -11.54
C LYS A 68 3.60 11.57 -10.39
N GLY A 69 4.11 11.61 -9.16
CA GLY A 69 3.31 11.48 -7.95
C GLY A 69 3.32 10.06 -7.37
N LEU A 70 2.31 9.77 -6.55
CA LEU A 70 2.24 8.52 -5.80
C LEU A 70 1.99 7.33 -6.74
N LEU A 71 2.88 6.32 -6.65
CA LEU A 71 2.89 5.14 -7.53
C LEU A 71 2.96 5.54 -9.02
N GLY A 72 3.69 6.63 -9.30
CA GLY A 72 3.77 7.22 -10.62
C GLY A 72 4.26 6.22 -11.67
N GLY A 73 3.52 6.12 -12.78
CA GLY A 73 3.82 5.17 -13.83
C GLY A 73 3.67 3.70 -13.42
N MET A 74 2.99 3.34 -12.34
CA MET A 74 2.69 1.93 -12.06
C MET A 74 1.34 1.53 -12.68
N LEU A 75 1.13 0.23 -12.92
CA LEU A 75 -0.20 -0.29 -13.19
C LEU A 75 -1.07 -0.14 -11.95
N ALA A 76 -2.36 0.05 -12.16
CA ALA A 76 -3.34 0.27 -11.11
C ALA A 76 -4.73 -0.18 -11.56
N LEU A 77 -5.63 -0.35 -10.59
CA LEU A 77 -7.06 -0.27 -10.86
C LEU A 77 -7.43 1.21 -11.12
N PRO A 78 -8.43 1.50 -11.96
CA PRO A 78 -8.99 2.83 -12.05
C PRO A 78 -9.43 3.34 -10.67
N THR A 79 -9.09 4.60 -10.38
CA THR A 79 -9.45 5.29 -9.13
C THR A 79 -9.68 6.77 -9.39
N GLY A 80 -10.56 7.40 -8.60
CA GLY A 80 -10.53 8.84 -8.41
C GLY A 80 -9.37 9.29 -7.52
N ASP A 81 -9.29 10.60 -7.26
CA ASP A 81 -8.28 11.18 -6.37
C ASP A 81 -8.44 10.69 -4.91
N TRP A 82 -7.30 10.54 -4.24
CA TRP A 82 -7.26 10.10 -2.84
C TRP A 82 -7.09 11.30 -1.92
N GLY A 83 -8.10 11.58 -1.11
CA GLY A 83 -8.14 12.77 -0.26
C GLY A 83 -8.80 12.51 1.10
N ALA A 84 -9.16 13.59 1.80
CA ALA A 84 -9.86 13.50 3.09
C ALA A 84 -11.27 12.88 2.97
N LYS A 85 -11.82 12.83 1.75
CA LYS A 85 -13.06 12.14 1.38
C LYS A 85 -12.80 11.36 0.10
N ALA A 86 -13.48 10.22 -0.05
CA ALA A 86 -13.44 9.48 -1.30
C ALA A 86 -14.22 10.25 -2.37
N LEU A 87 -13.59 10.49 -3.52
CA LEU A 87 -14.28 11.00 -4.70
C LEU A 87 -14.63 9.84 -5.62
N GLU A 88 -15.90 9.75 -5.98
CA GLU A 88 -16.37 8.80 -6.97
C GLU A 88 -16.02 9.30 -8.37
N ALA A 89 -15.52 8.38 -9.20
CA ALA A 89 -15.06 8.62 -10.56
C ALA A 89 -15.09 7.28 -11.31
N PRO A 90 -16.28 6.67 -11.47
CA PRO A 90 -16.39 5.41 -12.19
C PRO A 90 -15.91 5.61 -13.64
N PRO A 91 -15.04 4.72 -14.16
CA PRO A 91 -14.49 4.88 -15.51
C PRO A 91 -15.52 4.61 -16.62
N VAL A 92 -16.61 3.91 -16.29
CA VAL A 92 -17.69 3.55 -17.21
C VAL A 92 -19.05 3.68 -16.53
N ALA A 93 -20.07 3.97 -17.32
CA ALA A 93 -21.47 3.83 -16.90
C ALA A 93 -21.83 2.34 -16.88
N ALA A 94 -21.99 1.77 -15.68
CA ALA A 94 -22.28 0.36 -15.46
C ALA A 94 -22.98 0.13 -14.11
N ASP A 95 -23.47 -1.09 -13.88
CA ASP A 95 -24.12 -1.48 -12.63
C ASP A 95 -23.08 -1.84 -11.56
N TRP A 96 -22.55 -0.81 -10.89
CA TRP A 96 -21.52 -0.94 -9.86
C TRP A 96 -22.04 -1.55 -8.56
N ARG A 97 -21.37 -2.61 -8.11
CA ARG A 97 -21.65 -3.31 -6.85
C ARG A 97 -20.52 -3.08 -5.84
N PRO A 98 -20.83 -2.77 -4.58
CA PRO A 98 -19.81 -2.69 -3.53
C PRO A 98 -19.28 -4.08 -3.21
N MET A 99 -17.96 -4.18 -3.09
CA MET A 99 -17.25 -5.43 -2.76
C MET A 99 -16.56 -5.38 -1.39
N GLY A 100 -16.78 -4.30 -0.62
CA GLY A 100 -16.14 -4.07 0.67
C GLY A 100 -15.06 -2.98 0.61
N GLU A 101 -14.22 -2.93 1.64
CA GLU A 101 -13.16 -1.94 1.77
C GLU A 101 -11.83 -2.61 2.15
N ILE A 102 -10.73 -2.04 1.70
CA ILE A 102 -9.39 -2.44 2.12
C ILE A 102 -8.64 -1.27 2.73
N GLU A 103 -7.79 -1.56 3.72
CA GLU A 103 -6.85 -0.61 4.27
C GLU A 103 -5.43 -0.86 3.75
N HIS A 104 -4.75 0.22 3.40
CA HIS A 104 -3.35 0.21 2.99
C HIS A 104 -2.58 1.33 3.67
N VAL A 105 -1.37 1.02 4.12
CA VAL A 105 -0.56 1.95 4.89
C VAL A 105 0.66 2.35 4.08
N PHE A 106 0.74 3.62 3.70
CA PHE A 106 1.94 4.24 3.16
C PHE A 106 2.79 4.84 4.29
N THR A 107 4.05 5.15 4.00
CA THR A 107 4.96 5.78 4.97
C THR A 107 4.37 7.05 5.57
N HIS A 108 3.71 7.87 4.74
CA HIS A 108 3.24 9.21 5.11
C HIS A 108 1.74 9.31 5.43
N PHE A 109 0.91 8.34 5.01
CA PHE A 109 -0.54 8.39 5.22
C PHE A 109 -1.15 6.97 5.19
N SER A 110 -2.32 6.77 5.79
CA SER A 110 -3.11 5.55 5.62
C SER A 110 -4.22 5.79 4.60
N LEU A 111 -4.57 4.76 3.84
CA LEU A 111 -5.59 4.81 2.79
C LEU A 111 -6.66 3.76 3.08
N THR A 112 -7.91 4.18 3.07
CA THR A 112 -9.07 3.28 2.97
C THR A 112 -9.61 3.35 1.55
N LEU A 113 -9.63 2.22 0.84
CA LEU A 113 -10.21 2.11 -0.49
C LEU A 113 -11.50 1.30 -0.43
N ARG A 114 -12.61 1.92 -0.82
CA ARG A 114 -13.82 1.18 -1.14
C ARG A 114 -13.66 0.53 -2.49
N VAL A 115 -14.01 -0.75 -2.60
CA VAL A 115 -13.88 -1.53 -3.83
C VAL A 115 -15.24 -1.66 -4.47
N MET A 116 -15.36 -1.23 -5.72
CA MET A 116 -16.56 -1.36 -6.53
C MET A 116 -16.26 -2.28 -7.70
N ARG A 117 -17.21 -3.14 -8.09
CA ARG A 117 -17.09 -4.01 -9.25
C ARG A 117 -18.26 -3.85 -10.19
N ALA A 118 -17.99 -3.87 -11.49
CA ALA A 118 -19.00 -3.97 -12.52
C ALA A 118 -18.46 -4.80 -13.70
N GLU A 119 -19.37 -5.42 -14.44
CA GLU A 119 -19.08 -5.83 -15.81
C GLU A 119 -19.26 -4.62 -16.72
N GLY A 120 -18.32 -4.38 -17.64
CA GLY A 120 -18.30 -3.13 -18.40
C GLY A 120 -17.52 -3.20 -19.71
N GLY A 121 -17.68 -2.13 -20.50
CA GLY A 121 -17.00 -1.93 -21.77
C GLY A 121 -15.67 -1.21 -21.62
N ASP A 122 -15.08 -0.87 -22.77
CA ASP A 122 -13.81 -0.15 -22.85
C ASP A 122 -13.92 1.30 -22.37
N PHE A 123 -12.81 1.86 -21.92
CA PHE A 123 -12.70 3.26 -21.50
C PHE A 123 -11.29 3.81 -21.74
N GLU A 124 -11.13 5.12 -21.68
CA GLU A 124 -9.86 5.77 -21.96
C GLU A 124 -8.74 5.27 -21.03
N GLY A 125 -7.65 4.77 -21.64
CA GLY A 125 -6.49 4.28 -20.92
C GLY A 125 -6.65 2.87 -20.31
N ALA A 126 -7.73 2.16 -20.62
CA ALA A 126 -7.93 0.78 -20.21
C ALA A 126 -6.88 -0.15 -20.86
N ILE A 127 -6.30 -1.00 -20.02
CA ILE A 127 -5.38 -2.09 -20.40
C ILE A 127 -6.04 -3.37 -19.95
N TRP A 128 -6.73 -4.04 -20.87
CA TRP A 128 -7.37 -5.33 -20.59
C TRP A 128 -6.30 -6.38 -20.35
N THR A 129 -6.33 -6.97 -19.16
CA THR A 129 -5.34 -7.96 -18.70
C THR A 129 -6.09 -9.21 -18.23
N PRO A 130 -5.63 -10.42 -18.59
CA PRO A 130 -6.17 -11.65 -18.02
C PRO A 130 -6.19 -11.58 -16.49
N ALA A 131 -7.31 -11.95 -15.87
CA ALA A 131 -7.49 -11.82 -14.43
C ALA A 131 -6.45 -12.59 -13.62
N GLU A 132 -5.96 -13.72 -14.15
CA GLU A 132 -4.93 -14.55 -13.54
C GLU A 132 -3.54 -13.89 -13.53
N GLU A 133 -3.24 -13.04 -14.50
CA GLU A 133 -1.96 -12.32 -14.63
C GLU A 133 -2.00 -10.91 -14.03
N ALA A 134 -3.20 -10.33 -13.88
CA ALA A 134 -3.39 -8.94 -13.48
C ALA A 134 -2.75 -8.60 -12.12
N GLY A 135 -2.50 -9.59 -11.27
CA GLY A 135 -1.82 -9.39 -9.99
C GLY A 135 -0.32 -9.08 -10.09
N GLU A 136 0.37 -9.53 -11.14
CA GLU A 136 1.84 -9.50 -11.24
C GLU A 136 2.40 -8.08 -11.43
N GLY A 137 1.65 -7.22 -12.12
CA GLY A 137 2.04 -5.84 -12.38
C GLY A 137 1.59 -4.82 -11.34
N LEU A 138 0.81 -5.24 -10.34
CA LEU A 138 0.13 -4.33 -9.42
C LEU A 138 0.93 -4.06 -8.13
N PRO A 139 1.06 -2.78 -7.73
CA PRO A 139 1.48 -2.44 -6.37
C PRO A 139 0.54 -3.07 -5.34
N SER A 140 1.08 -3.37 -4.15
CA SER A 140 0.36 -4.11 -3.10
C SER A 140 -1.00 -3.51 -2.70
N VAL A 141 -1.19 -2.19 -2.78
CA VAL A 141 -2.50 -1.55 -2.55
C VAL A 141 -3.56 -2.00 -3.57
N PHE A 142 -3.20 -2.06 -4.86
CA PHE A 142 -4.10 -2.43 -5.93
C PHE A 142 -4.25 -3.95 -6.02
N LEU A 143 -3.21 -4.72 -5.72
CA LEU A 143 -3.32 -6.17 -5.60
C LEU A 143 -4.34 -6.58 -4.53
N LYS A 144 -4.33 -5.90 -3.37
CA LYS A 144 -5.34 -6.13 -2.32
C LYS A 144 -6.75 -5.78 -2.80
N ALA A 145 -6.91 -4.62 -3.43
CA ALA A 145 -8.21 -4.18 -3.95
C ALA A 145 -8.73 -5.10 -5.08
N LEU A 146 -7.85 -5.58 -5.95
CA LEU A 146 -8.19 -6.55 -7.00
C LEU A 146 -8.69 -7.85 -6.37
N ARG A 147 -7.97 -8.41 -5.40
CA ARG A 147 -8.40 -9.61 -4.67
C ARG A 147 -9.75 -9.42 -4.01
N GLN A 148 -9.97 -8.29 -3.33
CA GLN A 148 -11.27 -7.95 -2.72
C GLN A 148 -12.40 -7.90 -3.75
N GLY A 149 -12.17 -7.27 -4.91
CA GLY A 149 -13.19 -7.15 -5.95
C GLY A 149 -13.45 -8.45 -6.71
N MET A 150 -12.45 -9.33 -6.77
CA MET A 150 -12.52 -10.59 -7.50
C MET A 150 -12.97 -11.78 -6.65
N GLU A 151 -13.21 -11.61 -5.33
CA GLU A 151 -13.72 -12.65 -4.42
C GLU A 151 -14.94 -13.36 -5.03
N ARG A 152 -14.64 -14.52 -5.66
CA ARG A 152 -15.40 -15.53 -6.42
C ARG A 152 -14.61 -16.12 -7.61
N LEU A 153 -13.40 -15.64 -7.93
CA LEU A 153 -12.59 -16.12 -9.07
C LEU A 153 -11.06 -16.19 -8.79
N LEU A 154 -10.66 -16.55 -7.58
CA LEU A 154 -9.33 -17.12 -7.30
C LEU A 154 -9.48 -18.33 -6.39
#